data_AF-A0A8J8EVI2-F1
#
_entry.id   AF-A0A8J8EVI2-F1
#
_cell.length_a   1.000
_cell.length_b   1.000
_cell.length_c   1.000
_cell.angle_alpha   90.00
_cell.angle_beta   90.00
_cell.angle_gamma   90.00
#
_symmetry.space_group_name_H-M   'P 1'
#
loop_
_entity.id
_entity.type
_entity.pdbx_description
1 polymer ?
#
loop_
_entity_poly.entity_id
_entity_poly.type
_entity_poly.pdbx_seq_one_letter_code
_entity_poly.pdbx_strand_id
1 'polypeptide(L)'
;MRLLGFLSSIVAALSFVLPWFRLPWDGQITFLGILREILAGSNGFEGAFWWLNPNTTGTIFLFIAFFAGIFMILIGILFGLLGGRIGPGIGVVGMLVFTLTAWHIYGQGFFETLAEGYVIALLSFVVGFVAGGGKSL
;
A
#
# COMPACT_ATOMS: atom_id res chain seq x y z
N MET A 1 -19.14 8.83 14.25
CA MET A 1 -17.81 8.29 13.91
C MET A 1 -17.33 8.54 12.46
N ARG A 2 -17.94 9.43 11.65
CA ARG A 2 -17.46 9.68 10.27
C ARG A 2 -16.11 10.41 10.17
N LEU A 3 -15.81 11.25 11.15
CA LEU A 3 -14.59 12.07 11.18
C LEU A 3 -13.31 11.23 11.32
N LEU A 4 -13.32 10.16 12.13
CA LEU A 4 -12.14 9.33 12.33
C LEU A 4 -11.79 8.51 11.08
N GLY A 5 -12.79 7.93 10.41
CA GLY A 5 -12.59 7.27 9.12
C GLY A 5 -12.03 8.23 8.08
N PHE A 6 -12.62 9.43 7.98
CA PHE A 6 -12.14 10.49 7.08
C PHE A 6 -10.69 10.89 7.35
N LEU A 7 -10.37 11.25 8.61
CA LEU A 7 -9.02 11.65 8.99
C LEU A 7 -8.01 10.53 8.77
N SER A 8 -8.36 9.28 9.12
CA SER A 8 -7.49 8.13 8.87
C SER A 8 -7.20 7.93 7.39
N SER A 9 -8.20 8.12 6.52
CA SER A 9 -8.00 7.98 5.07
C SER A 9 -7.17 9.12 4.49
N ILE A 10 -7.25 10.34 5.04
CA ILE A 10 -6.33 11.42 4.69
C ILE A 10 -4.91 11.04 5.07
N VAL A 11 -4.68 10.59 6.30
CA VAL A 11 -3.33 10.21 6.76
C VAL A 11 -2.78 9.05 5.93
N ALA A 12 -3.62 8.05 5.59
CA ALA A 12 -3.24 6.96 4.70
C ALA A 12 -2.88 7.46 3.29
N ALA A 13 -3.62 8.43 2.74
CA ALA A 13 -3.29 9.02 1.45
C ALA A 13 -1.98 9.81 1.47
N LEU A 14 -1.75 10.59 2.53
CA LEU A 14 -0.52 11.37 2.70
C LEU A 14 0.71 10.48 2.84
N SER A 15 0.57 9.26 3.36
CA SER A 15 1.69 8.33 3.48
C SER A 15 2.27 7.88 2.14
N PHE A 16 1.56 8.06 1.02
CA PHE A 16 2.04 7.72 -0.33
C PHE A 16 3.20 8.60 -0.78
N VAL A 17 3.34 9.79 -0.19
CA VAL A 17 4.46 10.71 -0.46
C VAL A 17 5.75 10.21 0.19
N LEU A 18 5.64 9.42 1.26
CA LEU A 18 6.76 8.89 2.01
C LEU A 18 7.30 7.59 1.37
N PRO A 19 8.53 7.16 1.73
CA PRO A 19 9.03 5.85 1.37
C PRO A 19 8.13 4.73 1.91
N TRP A 20 7.78 3.77 1.05
CA TRP A 20 7.06 2.56 1.43
C TRP A 20 8.00 1.36 1.56
N PHE A 21 9.02 1.32 0.71
CA PHE A 21 10.10 0.34 0.82
C PHE A 21 11.48 0.99 0.87
N ARG A 22 12.38 0.42 1.68
CA ARG A 22 13.82 0.65 1.70
C ARG A 22 14.49 -0.63 1.22
N LEU A 23 15.07 -0.59 0.04
CA LEU A 23 15.74 -1.72 -0.56
C LEU A 23 17.17 -1.82 0.00
N PRO A 24 17.74 -3.03 0.10
CA PRO A 24 19.04 -3.26 0.74
C PRO A 24 20.23 -2.59 0.04
N TRP A 25 20.03 -2.00 -1.14
CA TRP A 25 21.03 -1.23 -1.91
C TRP A 25 20.85 0.30 -1.78
N ASP A 26 20.34 0.78 -0.64
CA ASP A 26 19.98 2.19 -0.37
C ASP A 26 18.91 2.79 -1.32
N GLY A 27 18.16 1.94 -2.03
CA GLY A 27 17.05 2.39 -2.87
C GLY A 27 15.79 2.65 -2.04
N GLN A 28 15.14 3.80 -2.21
CA GLN A 28 13.82 4.06 -1.60
C GLN A 28 12.72 4.00 -2.66
N ILE A 29 11.69 3.20 -2.41
CA ILE A 29 10.49 3.15 -3.27
C ILE A 29 9.40 4.03 -2.66
N THR A 30 9.01 5.04 -3.42
CA THR A 30 7.86 5.91 -3.14
C THR A 30 6.84 5.76 -4.26
N PHE A 31 5.56 6.04 -3.99
CA PHE A 31 4.54 6.06 -5.05
C PHE A 31 4.83 7.14 -6.10
N LEU A 32 5.38 8.28 -5.69
CA LEU A 32 5.82 9.32 -6.62
C LEU A 32 6.97 8.86 -7.51
N GLY A 33 7.91 8.08 -6.96
CA GLY A 33 9.01 7.48 -7.72
C GLY A 33 8.48 6.49 -8.78
N ILE A 34 7.54 5.62 -8.39
CA ILE A 34 6.86 4.70 -9.31
C ILE A 34 6.14 5.48 -10.41
N LEU A 35 5.37 6.52 -10.06
CA LEU A 35 4.64 7.32 -11.03
C LEU A 35 5.57 8.03 -12.01
N ARG A 36 6.68 8.60 -11.50
CA ARG A 36 7.71 9.25 -12.34
C ARG A 36 8.32 8.26 -13.33
N GLU A 37 8.65 7.06 -12.89
CA GLU A 37 9.24 6.03 -13.75
C GLU A 37 8.25 5.56 -14.83
N ILE A 38 6.97 5.40 -14.49
CA ILE A 38 5.92 5.05 -15.46
C ILE A 38 5.72 6.15 -16.52
N LEU A 39 5.69 7.42 -16.09
CA LEU A 39 5.35 8.54 -16.97
C LEU A 39 6.53 9.07 -17.79
N ALA A 40 7.75 8.99 -17.25
CA ALA A 40 8.92 9.65 -17.81
C ALA A 40 10.15 8.73 -17.95
N GLY A 41 10.10 7.50 -17.44
CA GLY A 41 11.18 6.52 -17.57
C GLY A 41 11.16 5.81 -18.93
N SER A 42 12.35 5.47 -19.44
CA SER A 42 12.47 4.72 -20.71
C SER A 42 11.94 3.30 -20.62
N ASN A 43 11.89 2.74 -19.41
CA ASN A 43 11.50 1.36 -19.12
C ASN A 43 10.04 1.26 -18.60
N GLY A 44 9.36 2.40 -18.41
CA GLY A 44 7.95 2.46 -18.02
C GLY A 44 7.59 1.57 -16.81
N PHE A 45 6.56 0.72 -16.98
CA PHE A 45 6.09 -0.20 -15.93
C PHE A 45 7.15 -1.23 -15.51
N GLU A 46 7.95 -1.75 -16.46
CA GLU A 46 8.99 -2.72 -16.16
C GLU A 46 10.07 -2.07 -15.28
N GLY A 47 10.47 -0.84 -15.60
CA GLY A 47 11.39 -0.05 -14.79
C GLY A 47 10.81 0.40 -13.45
N ALA A 48 9.50 0.60 -13.34
CA ALA A 48 8.87 1.02 -12.09
C ALA A 48 8.72 -0.12 -11.08
N PHE A 49 8.61 -1.37 -11.56
CA PHE A 49 8.32 -2.55 -10.76
C PHE A 49 9.37 -3.65 -10.89
N TRP A 50 10.57 -3.35 -11.41
CA TRP A 50 11.68 -4.30 -11.49
C TRP A 50 12.04 -4.93 -10.15
N TRP A 51 11.86 -4.19 -9.05
CA TRP A 51 12.10 -4.65 -7.69
C TRP A 51 11.05 -5.67 -7.21
N LEU A 52 9.89 -5.72 -7.88
CA LEU A 52 8.90 -6.80 -7.75
C LEU A 52 9.10 -7.89 -8.80
N ASN A 53 9.95 -7.68 -9.81
CA ASN A 53 10.17 -8.62 -10.90
C ASN A 53 11.19 -9.67 -10.47
N PRO A 54 10.77 -10.91 -10.17
CA PRO A 54 11.66 -11.97 -9.77
C PRO A 54 12.02 -12.74 -11.03
N ASN A 55 13.25 -12.62 -11.52
CA ASN A 55 13.77 -13.39 -12.65
C ASN A 55 13.81 -14.93 -12.43
N THR A 56 13.14 -15.45 -11.40
CA THR A 56 12.82 -16.86 -11.20
C THR A 56 11.54 -16.98 -10.38
N THR A 57 10.45 -17.44 -11.02
CA THR A 57 9.30 -18.08 -10.34
C THR A 57 8.50 -17.23 -9.34
N GLY A 58 8.35 -15.92 -9.58
CA GLY A 58 7.19 -15.19 -9.08
C GLY A 58 6.15 -15.12 -10.18
N THR A 59 5.18 -16.04 -10.14
CA THR A 59 4.13 -16.17 -11.15
C THR A 59 3.35 -14.87 -11.32
N ILE A 60 2.79 -14.65 -12.52
CA ILE A 60 1.83 -13.56 -12.85
C ILE A 60 0.82 -13.29 -11.71
N PHE A 61 0.45 -14.32 -10.96
CA PHE A 61 -0.35 -14.25 -9.75
C PHE A 61 0.18 -13.32 -8.66
N LEU A 62 1.48 -13.28 -8.37
CA LEU A 62 2.06 -12.35 -7.39
C LEU A 62 1.94 -10.90 -7.87
N PHE A 63 2.17 -10.66 -9.16
CA PHE A 63 1.97 -9.35 -9.74
C PHE A 63 0.50 -8.92 -9.61
N ILE A 64 -0.44 -9.79 -10.01
CA ILE A 64 -1.87 -9.55 -9.85
C ILE A 64 -2.25 -9.30 -8.39
N ALA A 65 -1.75 -10.10 -7.44
CA ALA A 65 -2.01 -9.94 -6.02
C ALA A 65 -1.47 -8.61 -5.48
N PHE A 66 -0.27 -8.22 -5.89
CA PHE A 66 0.32 -6.93 -5.53
C PHE A 66 -0.56 -5.76 -6.00
N PHE A 67 -0.95 -5.75 -7.28
CA PHE A 67 -1.83 -4.70 -7.82
C PHE A 67 -3.22 -4.72 -7.22
N ALA A 68 -3.79 -5.90 -6.96
CA ALA A 68 -5.06 -6.04 -6.27
C ALA A 68 -4.98 -5.46 -4.84
N GLY A 69 -3.87 -5.70 -4.13
CA GLY A 69 -3.58 -5.11 -2.82
C GLY A 69 -3.55 -3.58 -2.89
N ILE A 70 -2.77 -3.00 -3.81
CA ILE A 70 -2.74 -1.55 -4.03
C ILE A 70 -4.12 -1.00 -4.39
N PHE A 71 -4.85 -1.67 -5.28
CA PHE A 71 -6.17 -1.24 -5.70
C PHE A 71 -7.16 -1.23 -4.54
N MET A 72 -7.14 -2.26 -3.69
CA MET A 72 -7.92 -2.30 -2.45
C MET A 72 -7.52 -1.19 -1.48
N ILE A 73 -6.22 -0.88 -1.34
CA ILE A 73 -5.75 0.26 -0.54
C ILE A 73 -6.35 1.58 -1.05
N LEU A 74 -6.28 1.83 -2.37
CA LEU A 74 -6.82 3.03 -3.00
C LEU A 74 -8.35 3.13 -2.83
N ILE A 75 -9.06 2.02 -3.01
CA ILE A 75 -10.50 1.92 -2.73
C ILE A 75 -10.77 2.23 -1.25
N GLY A 76 -9.96 1.71 -0.34
CA GLY A 76 -10.10 1.94 1.08
C GLY A 76 -9.92 3.41 1.47
N ILE A 77 -8.97 4.10 0.83
CA ILE A 77 -8.82 5.57 0.93
C ILE A 77 -10.10 6.24 0.43
N LEU A 78 -10.52 5.95 -0.80
CA LEU A 78 -11.68 6.59 -1.43
C LEU A 78 -12.94 6.47 -0.58
N PHE A 79 -13.30 5.25 -0.15
CA PHE A 79 -14.51 5.04 0.67
C PHE A 79 -14.37 5.55 2.10
N GLY A 80 -13.14 5.60 2.64
CA GLY A 80 -12.95 6.17 3.98
C GLY A 80 -12.99 7.70 3.98
N LEU A 81 -12.63 8.35 2.87
CA LEU A 81 -12.88 9.78 2.64
C LEU A 81 -14.39 10.10 2.57
N LEU A 82 -15.23 9.13 2.22
CA LEU A 82 -16.70 9.26 2.34
C LEU A 82 -17.20 9.09 3.79
N GLY A 83 -16.29 8.86 4.75
CA GLY A 83 -16.57 8.79 6.18
C GLY A 83 -17.16 7.45 6.65
N GLY A 84 -17.14 6.42 5.80
CA GLY A 84 -17.63 5.08 6.14
C GLY A 84 -16.54 4.14 6.66
N ARG A 85 -16.88 3.25 7.61
CA ARG A 85 -15.97 2.21 8.15
C ARG A 85 -15.54 1.17 7.11
N ILE A 86 -16.35 0.99 6.06
CA ILE A 86 -16.07 0.04 4.98
C ILE A 86 -14.75 0.39 4.28
N GLY A 87 -14.47 1.67 4.05
CA GLY A 87 -13.23 2.11 3.42
C GLY A 87 -11.98 1.65 4.17
N PRO A 88 -11.79 2.04 5.45
CA PRO A 88 -10.66 1.57 6.22
C PRO A 88 -10.57 0.05 6.32
N GLY A 89 -11.71 -0.66 6.40
CA GLY A 89 -11.75 -2.12 6.37
C GLY A 89 -11.18 -2.72 5.08
N ILE A 90 -11.61 -2.21 3.91
CA ILE A 90 -11.04 -2.62 2.62
C ILE A 90 -9.54 -2.27 2.56
N GLY A 91 -9.15 -1.11 3.09
CA GLY A 91 -7.75 -0.70 3.20
C GLY A 91 -6.91 -1.69 4.00
N VAL A 92 -7.38 -2.17 5.15
CA VAL A 92 -6.69 -3.21 5.95
C VAL A 92 -6.52 -4.50 5.14
N VAL A 93 -7.56 -4.96 4.44
CA VAL A 93 -7.48 -6.16 3.59
C VAL A 93 -6.48 -5.95 2.44
N GLY A 94 -6.50 -4.77 1.81
CA GLY A 94 -5.54 -4.37 0.80
C GLY A 94 -4.09 -4.40 1.31
N MET A 95 -3.86 -3.81 2.48
CA MET A 95 -2.57 -3.85 3.15
C MET A 95 -2.13 -5.29 3.41
N LEU A 96 -2.99 -6.17 3.94
CA LEU A 96 -2.65 -7.58 4.18
C LEU A 96 -2.22 -8.31 2.90
N VAL A 97 -2.97 -8.18 1.81
CA VAL A 97 -2.62 -8.81 0.53
C VAL A 97 -1.28 -8.29 0.02
N PHE A 98 -1.06 -6.98 0.13
CA PHE A 98 0.20 -6.35 -0.21
C PHE A 98 1.36 -6.87 0.66
N THR A 99 1.19 -6.93 1.98
CA THR A 99 2.18 -7.43 2.94
C THR A 99 2.56 -8.87 2.63
N LEU A 100 1.57 -9.74 2.42
CA LEU A 100 1.80 -11.16 2.14
C LEU A 100 2.55 -11.35 0.83
N THR A 101 2.21 -10.55 -0.19
CA THR A 101 2.88 -10.59 -1.48
C THR A 101 4.34 -10.14 -1.36
N ALA A 102 4.58 -9.01 -0.69
CA ALA A 102 5.92 -8.49 -0.48
C ALA A 102 6.76 -9.38 0.44
N TRP A 103 6.17 -9.97 1.48
CA TRP A 103 6.83 -10.95 2.34
C TRP A 103 7.22 -12.20 1.54
N HIS A 104 6.35 -12.71 0.67
CA HIS A 104 6.70 -13.83 -0.19
C HIS A 104 7.93 -13.55 -1.07
N ILE A 105 8.12 -12.31 -1.53
CA ILE A 105 9.25 -11.88 -2.35
C ILE A 105 10.52 -11.69 -1.51
N TYR A 106 10.44 -10.96 -0.39
CA TYR A 106 11.60 -10.54 0.40
C TYR A 106 11.97 -11.49 1.54
N GLY A 107 11.13 -12.48 1.85
CA GLY A 107 11.37 -13.48 2.87
C GLY A 107 11.68 -12.87 4.24
N GLN A 108 12.76 -13.33 4.88
CA GLN A 108 13.15 -12.87 6.22
C GLN A 108 13.58 -11.39 6.27
N GLY A 109 14.05 -10.82 5.17
CA GLY A 109 14.44 -9.41 5.09
C GLY A 109 13.27 -8.44 4.96
N PHE A 110 12.02 -8.93 4.85
CA PHE A 110 10.85 -8.10 4.58
C PHE A 110 10.64 -6.96 5.59
N PHE A 111 10.80 -7.22 6.90
CA PHE A 111 10.57 -6.17 7.89
C PHE A 111 11.64 -5.06 7.85
N GLU A 112 12.85 -5.39 7.40
CA GLU A 112 13.92 -4.41 7.19
C GLU A 112 13.68 -3.57 5.93
N THR A 113 12.92 -4.11 4.96
CA THR A 113 12.55 -3.38 3.75
C THR A 113 11.34 -2.47 3.93
N LEU A 114 10.59 -2.57 5.03
CA LEU A 114 9.46 -1.69 5.29
C LEU A 114 9.92 -0.30 5.72
N ALA A 115 9.23 0.71 5.21
CA ALA A 115 9.49 2.11 5.55
C ALA A 115 8.28 2.81 6.18
N GLU A 116 8.48 4.06 6.59
CA GLU A 116 7.52 4.84 7.37
C GLU A 116 6.16 5.01 6.68
N GLY A 117 6.14 5.19 5.35
CA GLY A 117 4.91 5.37 4.58
C GLY A 117 3.98 4.15 4.65
N TYR A 118 4.57 2.96 4.63
CA TYR A 118 3.83 1.71 4.81
C TYR A 118 3.26 1.59 6.23
N VAL A 119 4.08 1.87 7.25
CA VAL A 119 3.64 1.76 8.66
C VAL A 119 2.52 2.76 8.96
N ILE A 120 2.66 4.00 8.47
CA ILE A 120 1.64 5.04 8.62
C ILE A 120 0.33 4.63 7.92
N ALA A 121 0.39 4.11 6.70
CA ALA A 121 -0.80 3.61 6.00
C ALA A 121 -1.51 2.50 6.80
N LEU A 122 -0.75 1.50 7.26
CA LEU A 122 -1.28 0.37 8.00
C LEU A 122 -1.99 0.83 9.28
N LEU A 123 -1.30 1.63 10.10
CA LEU A 123 -1.86 2.14 11.35
C LEU A 123 -3.09 3.02 11.09
N SER A 124 -3.05 3.84 10.04
CA SER A 124 -4.18 4.68 9.65
C SER A 124 -5.41 3.83 9.35
N PHE A 125 -5.29 2.80 8.51
CA PHE A 125 -6.43 1.93 8.20
C PHE A 125 -6.92 1.13 9.42
N VAL A 126 -6.01 0.62 10.26
CA VAL A 126 -6.38 -0.10 11.48
C VAL A 126 -7.16 0.82 12.43
N VAL A 127 -6.67 2.04 12.68
CA VAL A 127 -7.36 3.03 13.51
C VAL A 127 -8.70 3.42 12.89
N GLY A 128 -8.74 3.68 11.59
CA GLY A 128 -9.96 3.99 10.85
C GLY A 128 -11.00 2.88 10.92
N PHE A 129 -10.57 1.62 10.89
CA PHE A 129 -11.46 0.46 10.95
C PHE A 129 -12.00 0.20 12.36
N VAL A 130 -11.12 0.22 13.37
CA VAL A 130 -11.46 -0.04 14.77
C VAL A 130 -12.24 1.13 15.38
N ALA A 131 -11.73 2.36 15.22
CA ALA A 131 -12.30 3.56 15.84
C ALA A 131 -13.36 4.26 14.98
N GLY A 132 -13.43 3.96 13.68
CA GLY A 132 -14.50 4.45 12.78
C GLY A 132 -15.86 3.79 13.03
N GLY A 133 -15.97 2.87 13.99
CA GLY A 133 -17.19 2.14 14.33
C GLY A 133 -18.28 3.01 14.97
N GLY A 134 -19.08 3.69 14.17
CA GLY A 134 -20.35 4.30 14.58
C GLY A 134 -21.45 4.00 13.60
N LYS A 135 -22.46 3.28 14.09
CA LYS A 135 -23.65 2.75 13.40
C LYS A 135 -23.39 2.33 11.95
N SER A 136 -23.19 1.02 11.82
CA SER A 136 -23.63 0.24 10.66
C SER A 136 -24.87 0.88 10.05
N LEU A 137 -24.87 1.03 8.73
CA LEU A 137 -26.14 0.99 7.99
C LEU A 137 -26.95 -0.22 8.44
#